data_AF-L1MMG0-F1
#
_entry.id   AF-L1MMG0-F1
#
_cell.length_a   1.000
_cell.length_b   1.000
_cell.length_c   1.000
_cell.angle_alpha   90.00
_cell.angle_beta   90.00
_cell.angle_gamma   90.00
#
_symmetry.space_group_name_H-M   'P 1'
#
loop_
_entity.id
_entity.type
_entity.pdbx_description
1 polymer ?
#
loop_
_entity_poly.entity_id
_entity_poly.type
_entity_poly.pdbx_seq_one_letter_code
_entity_poly.pdbx_strand_id
1 'polypeptide(L)' 'MSGTAVMMMVLFMVVIWGGLAASIIALRRNPDEKSGLLGESEYATDEVLISHEV' A
#
# COMPACT_ATOMS: atom_id res chain seq x y z
N MET A 1 -11.60 7.10 34.08
CA MET A 1 -11.21 6.31 32.89
C MET A 1 -10.65 4.98 33.36
N SER A 2 -11.19 3.84 32.93
CA SER A 2 -10.63 2.54 33.31
C SER A 2 -9.37 2.23 32.50
N GLY A 3 -8.40 1.51 33.09
CA GLY A 3 -7.19 1.09 32.37
C GLY A 3 -7.52 0.21 31.15
N THR A 4 -8.60 -0.58 31.22
CA THR A 4 -9.10 -1.38 30.10
C THR A 4 -9.56 -0.52 28.92
N ALA A 5 -10.22 0.61 29.18
CA ALA A 5 -10.66 1.51 28.11
C ALA A 5 -9.46 2.16 27.39
N VAL A 6 -8.42 2.55 28.13
CA VAL A 6 -7.20 3.12 27.55
C VAL A 6 -6.45 2.07 26.71
N MET A 7 -6.35 0.84 27.20
CA MET A 7 -5.73 -0.27 26.45
C MET A 7 -6.43 -0.51 25.11
N MET A 8 -7.76 -0.55 25.10
CA MET A 8 -8.54 -0.76 23.88
C MET A 8 -8.40 0.41 22.90
N MET A 9 -8.37 1.64 23.41
CA MET A 9 -8.13 2.84 22.58
C MET A 9 -6.78 2.76 21.87
N VAL A 10 -5.70 2.42 22.59
CA VAL A 10 -4.36 2.31 22.00
C VAL A 10 -4.29 1.17 20.99
N LEU A 11 -4.88 0.01 21.30
CA LEU A 11 -4.95 -1.11 20.35
C LEU A 11 -5.63 -0.70 19.04
N PHE A 12 -6.77 -0.02 19.13
CA PHE A 12 -7.51 0.44 17.96
C PHE A 12 -6.68 1.42 17.12
N MET A 13 -5.99 2.37 17.78
CA MET A 13 -5.10 3.31 17.09
C MET A 13 -3.96 2.59 16.37
N VAL A 14 -3.30 1.62 17.03
CA VAL A 14 -2.18 0.88 16.43
C VAL A 14 -2.65 -0.01 15.29
N VAL A 15 -3.77 -0.72 15.44
CA VAL A 15 -4.25 -1.66 14.40
C VAL A 15 -4.69 -0.90 13.15
N ILE A 16 -5.48 0.16 13.30
CA ILE A 16 -6.00 0.91 12.13
C ILE A 16 -4.90 1.77 11.52
N TRP A 17 -4.28 2.65 12.30
CA TRP A 17 -3.29 3.58 11.75
C TRP A 17 -1.97 2.89 11.43
N GLY A 18 -1.53 1.96 12.28
CA GLY A 18 -0.34 1.16 12.01
C GLY A 18 -0.54 0.22 10.83
N GLY A 19 -1.71 -0.42 10.71
CA GLY A 19 -2.07 -1.22 9.53
C GLY A 19 -2.06 -0.39 8.25
N LEU A 20 -2.72 0.78 8.27
CA LEU A 20 -2.75 1.69 7.13
C LEU A 20 -1.34 2.16 6.73
N ALA A 21 -0.53 2.60 7.68
CA ALA A 21 0.85 3.04 7.41
C ALA A 21 1.70 1.90 6.82
N ALA A 22 1.57 0.68 7.36
CA ALA A 22 2.25 -0.50 6.84
C ALA A 22 1.81 -0.82 5.40
N SER A 23 0.51 -0.76 5.10
CA SER A 23 -0.02 -0.97 3.75
C SER A 23 0.50 0.08 2.75
N ILE A 24 0.53 1.36 3.13
CA ILE A 24 1.08 2.43 2.28
C ILE A 24 2.55 2.17 1.96
N ILE A 25 3.35 1.82 2.98
CA ILE A 25 4.77 1.50 2.80
C ILE A 25 4.95 0.27 1.90
N ALA A 26 4.11 -0.76 2.09
CA ALA A 26 4.14 -1.97 1.28
C ALA A 26 3.82 -1.68 -0.19
N LEU A 27 2.75 -0.93 -0.48
CA LEU A 27 2.37 -0.55 -1.84
C LEU A 27 3.45 0.32 -2.50
N ARG A 28 3.99 1.31 -1.77
CA ARG A 28 5.05 2.17 -2.31
C ARG A 28 6.34 1.42 -2.63
N ARG A 29 6.63 0.34 -1.89
CA ARG A 29 7.80 -0.52 -2.14
C ARG A 29 7.60 -1.50 -3.28
N ASN A 30 6.36 -1.79 -3.67
CA ASN A 30 6.02 -2.72 -4.74
C ASN A 30 5.19 -2.00 -5.80
N PRO A 31 5.80 -1.13 -6.63
CA PRO A 31 5.11 -0.51 -7.77
C PRO A 31 4.60 -1.58 -8.74
N ASP A 32 3.48 -1.30 -9.42
CA ASP A 32 2.83 -2.27 -10.31
C ASP A 32 3.73 -2.72 -11.47
N GLU A 33 4.54 -1.83 -12.03
CA GLU A 33 5.53 -2.15 -13.08
C GLU A 33 6.69 -3.04 -12.63
N LYS A 34 6.85 -3.22 -11.32
CA LYS A 34 7.98 -3.98 -10.75
C LYS A 34 7.51 -5.16 -9.92
N SER A 35 6.19 -5.39 -9.88
CA SER A 35 5.60 -6.40 -9.02
C SER A 35 4.52 -7.21 -9.74
N GLY A 36 4.40 -8.47 -9.36
CA GLY A 36 3.39 -9.38 -9.89
C GLY A 36 3.51 -9.63 -11.39
N LEU A 37 2.36 -9.94 -12.01
CA LEU A 37 2.27 -10.26 -13.45
C LEU A 37 2.49 -9.03 -14.34
N LEU A 38 2.19 -7.83 -13.85
CA LEU A 38 2.34 -6.59 -14.60
C LEU A 38 3.82 -6.23 -14.77
N GLY A 39 4.65 -6.44 -13.74
CA GLY A 39 6.09 -6.16 -13.86
C GLY A 39 6.88 -7.11 -14.75
N GLU A 40 6.33 -8.27 -15.11
CA GLU A 40 6.92 -9.20 -16.09
C GLU A 40 6.45 -8.90 -17.53
N SER A 41 5.47 -8.01 -17.70
CA SER A 41 4.88 -7.68 -18.99
C SER A 41 5.57 -6.47 -19.61
N GLU A 42 6.27 -6.67 -20.73
CA GLU A 42 6.92 -5.61 -21.52
C GLU A 42 5.96 -4.48 -21.93
N TYR A 43 4.67 -4.78 -22.10
CA TYR A 43 3.65 -3.82 -22.54
C TYR A 43 2.93 -3.10 -21.40
N ALA A 44 3.24 -3.42 -20.13
CA ALA A 44 2.55 -2.87 -18.96
C ALA A 44 3.37 -1.80 -18.22
N THR A 45 4.40 -1.26 -18.87
CA THR A 45 5.18 -0.12 -18.37
C THR A 45 4.53 1.21 -18.74
N ASP A 46 4.75 2.22 -17.91
CA ASP A 46 4.29 3.59 -18.02
C ASP A 46 4.78 4.18 -19.34
N GLU A 47 6.03 3.94 -19.75
CA GLU A 47 6.53 4.42 -21.04
C GLU A 47 5.69 3.91 -22.22
N VAL A 48 5.30 2.63 -22.21
CA VAL A 48 4.49 2.04 -23.28
C VAL A 48 3.05 2.55 -23.20
N LEU A 49 2.47 2.62 -22.01
CA LEU A 49 1.10 3.09 -21.82
C LEU A 49 0.93 4.56 -22.23
N ILE A 50 1.87 5.44 -21.83
CA ILE A 50 1.88 6.87 -22.20
C ILE A 50 1.96 7.03 -23.72
N SER A 51 2.68 6.13 -24.42
CA SER A 51 2.79 6.19 -25.87
C SER A 51 1.46 5.97 -26.62
N HIS A 52 0.46 5.39 -25.95
CA HIS A 52 -0.86 5.12 -26.51
C HIS A 52 -1.90 6.21 -26.18
N GLU A 53 -1.58 7.23 -25.39
CA GLU A 53 -2.51 8.31 -25.03
C GLU A 53 -2.71 9.38 -26.14
N VAL A 54 -2.07 9.21 -27.31
CA VAL A 54 -2.04 10.18 -28.43
C VAL A 54 -3.11 9.91 -29.48
#